data_AF-A0A0N4WCX4-F1
#
_entry.id   AF-A0A0N4WCX4-F1
#
_cell.length_a   1.000
_cell.length_b   1.000
_cell.length_c   1.000
_cell.angle_alpha   90.00
_cell.angle_beta   90.00
_cell.angle_gamma   90.00
#
_symmetry.space_group_name_H-M   'P 1'
#
loop_
_entity.id
_entity.type
_entity.pdbx_description
1 polymer ?
#
loop_
_entity_poly.entity_id
_entity_poly.type
_entity_poly.pdbx_seq_one_letter_code
_entity_poly.pdbx_strand_id
1 'polypeptide(L)'
;MTDGGNCQDVSELRRQFEVIKLVHSSVELVQKPPRCRKPKKKRKPIKVYTDGSCIDNRASGFGVYFGPNHELNRSERIIGPIHNSGLAEILGAQMALRLLRNWKGYNNEPVILRTDFLPLVRAMSGGTSDGRFAKEMEMVRKLAMNYPKGVQFEHVYAHDGDPGNEQADALARIATADARRALSASAPQRYGRASWDRRSRSRSRERPSRSRERNSNWSE
;
A
#
# COMPACT_ATOMS: atom_id res chain seq x y z
N MET A 1 -74.48 86.11 -18.82
CA MET A 1 -75.33 85.53 -17.76
C MET A 1 -74.55 84.37 -17.15
N THR A 2 -74.04 84.60 -15.93
CA THR A 2 -73.77 83.71 -14.76
C THR A 2 -73.18 82.32 -15.01
N ASP A 3 -72.30 81.71 -14.25
CA ASP A 3 -71.48 81.89 -13.02
C ASP A 3 -70.56 80.63 -13.07
N GLY A 4 -69.44 80.42 -12.39
CA GLY A 4 -68.85 80.98 -11.19
C GLY A 4 -67.90 79.92 -10.60
N GLY A 5 -66.88 80.38 -9.86
CA GLY A 5 -66.16 79.64 -8.81
C GLY A 5 -65.31 78.43 -9.21
N ASN A 6 -64.30 78.01 -8.47
CA ASN A 6 -63.61 78.57 -7.31
C ASN A 6 -62.33 77.71 -7.12
N CYS A 7 -61.30 78.30 -6.53
CA CYS A 7 -60.06 77.64 -6.14
C CYS A 7 -60.22 76.84 -4.83
N GLN A 8 -59.32 75.86 -4.67
CA GLN A 8 -58.99 75.07 -3.46
C GLN A 8 -60.01 73.94 -3.16
N ASP A 9 -59.60 72.71 -2.85
CA ASP A 9 -58.76 72.35 -1.71
C ASP A 9 -58.13 70.94 -1.88
N VAL A 10 -56.91 70.80 -1.36
CA VAL A 10 -55.92 69.74 -1.57
C VAL A 10 -55.88 68.75 -0.39
N SER A 11 -57.03 68.48 0.22
CA SER A 11 -57.15 67.71 1.46
C SER A 11 -57.53 66.22 1.31
N GLU A 12 -57.63 65.69 0.08
CA GLU A 12 -58.10 64.30 -0.15
C GLU A 12 -57.06 63.36 -0.83
N LEU A 13 -55.85 63.82 -1.15
CA LEU A 13 -54.77 63.00 -1.73
C LEU A 13 -53.60 62.74 -0.76
N ARG A 14 -53.80 62.94 0.55
CA ARG A 14 -52.79 62.67 1.59
C ARG A 14 -53.11 61.48 2.51
N ARG A 15 -54.18 60.73 2.24
CA ARG A 15 -54.57 59.52 3.02
C ARG A 15 -54.37 58.18 2.32
N GLN A 16 -53.56 58.15 1.25
CA GLN A 16 -53.06 56.89 0.66
C GLN A 16 -51.54 56.73 0.71
N PHE A 17 -50.79 57.73 1.21
CA PHE A 17 -49.33 57.67 1.31
C PHE A 17 -48.79 57.33 2.71
N GLU A 18 -49.64 57.11 3.72
CA GLU A 18 -49.24 56.81 5.11
C GLU A 18 -49.80 55.47 5.63
N VAL A 19 -49.98 54.46 4.75
CA VAL A 19 -50.24 53.06 5.17
C VAL A 19 -49.24 52.07 4.55
N ILE A 20 -48.49 52.44 3.51
CA ILE A 20 -47.44 51.60 2.95
C ILE A 20 -46.06 52.09 3.42
N LYS A 21 -45.89 52.20 4.75
CA LYS A 21 -44.59 52.43 5.41
C LYS A 21 -44.21 51.30 6.36
N LEU A 22 -44.83 50.11 6.21
CA LEU A 22 -44.62 49.00 7.14
C LEU A 22 -44.27 47.65 6.52
N VAL A 23 -44.03 47.57 5.20
CA VAL A 23 -43.49 46.34 4.60
C VAL A 23 -42.57 46.73 3.44
N HIS A 24 -41.45 46.03 3.32
CA HIS A 24 -40.35 46.20 2.35
C HIS A 24 -39.12 47.00 2.83
N SER A 25 -38.61 46.63 4.01
CA SER A 25 -37.15 46.56 4.19
C SER A 25 -36.65 45.30 3.48
N SER A 26 -36.55 45.37 2.15
CA SER A 26 -35.91 44.34 1.34
C SER A 26 -34.58 44.89 0.89
N VAL A 27 -33.55 44.56 1.66
CA VAL A 27 -32.15 44.69 1.23
C VAL A 27 -32.01 43.83 -0.02
N GLU A 28 -31.93 44.45 -1.20
CA GLU A 28 -31.60 43.73 -2.43
C GLU A 28 -30.16 43.22 -2.31
N LEU A 29 -30.04 41.96 -1.88
CA LEU A 29 -28.82 41.19 -2.02
C LEU A 29 -28.61 40.97 -3.53
N VAL A 30 -27.79 41.81 -4.15
CA VAL A 30 -27.22 41.56 -5.48
C VAL A 30 -26.46 40.24 -5.41
N GLN A 31 -27.12 39.16 -5.82
CA GLN A 31 -26.50 37.85 -5.92
C GLN A 31 -25.49 37.92 -7.07
N LYS A 32 -24.21 38.04 -6.71
CA LYS A 32 -23.09 37.95 -7.66
C LYS A 32 -23.26 36.64 -8.46
N PRO A 33 -23.17 36.67 -9.79
CA PRO A 33 -23.39 35.49 -10.62
C PRO A 33 -22.48 34.34 -10.15
N PRO A 34 -22.95 33.08 -10.21
CA PRO A 34 -22.13 31.94 -9.82
C PRO A 34 -20.86 31.95 -10.67
N ARG A 35 -19.72 32.22 -10.02
CA ARG A 35 -18.42 32.20 -10.70
C ARG A 35 -18.26 30.83 -11.34
N CYS A 36 -18.10 30.78 -12.67
CA CYS A 36 -17.67 29.60 -13.38
C CYS A 36 -16.37 29.09 -12.74
N ARG A 37 -16.45 28.07 -11.89
CA ARG A 37 -15.27 27.45 -11.28
C ARG A 37 -14.59 26.64 -12.36
N LYS A 38 -13.41 27.08 -12.80
CA LYS A 38 -12.57 26.27 -13.70
C LYS A 38 -12.36 24.87 -13.08
N PRO A 39 -12.42 23.79 -13.86
CA PRO A 39 -12.23 22.44 -13.34
C PRO A 39 -10.87 22.35 -12.65
N LYS A 40 -10.84 21.86 -11.39
CA LYS A 40 -9.59 21.67 -10.65
C LYS A 40 -8.74 20.63 -11.37
N LYS A 41 -7.50 20.99 -11.71
CA LYS A 41 -6.50 20.09 -12.34
C LYS A 41 -6.40 18.80 -11.49
N LYS A 42 -6.69 17.63 -12.08
CA LYS A 42 -6.58 16.34 -11.38
C LYS A 42 -5.11 16.11 -11.02
N ARG A 43 -4.81 16.03 -9.73
CA ARG A 43 -3.45 15.75 -9.24
C ARG A 43 -3.15 14.26 -9.40
N LYS A 44 -1.91 13.94 -9.77
CA LYS A 44 -1.45 12.54 -9.85
C LYS A 44 -1.50 11.90 -8.45
N PRO A 45 -1.89 10.62 -8.34
CA PRO A 45 -1.86 9.93 -7.07
C PRO A 45 -0.41 9.71 -6.61
N ILE A 46 -0.18 9.78 -5.31
CA ILE A 46 1.09 9.39 -4.69
C ILE A 46 1.06 7.87 -4.53
N LYS A 47 2.05 7.19 -5.11
CA LYS A 47 2.23 5.75 -4.95
C LYS A 47 3.28 5.48 -3.89
N VAL A 48 3.00 4.57 -2.97
CA VAL A 48 3.93 4.10 -1.95
C VAL A 48 3.91 2.58 -1.91
N TYR A 49 5.08 1.99 -1.74
CA TYR A 49 5.28 0.54 -1.65
C TYR A 49 5.76 0.19 -0.25
N THR A 50 5.25 -0.91 0.31
CA THR A 50 5.65 -1.41 1.62
C THR A 50 5.82 -2.91 1.60
N ASP A 51 6.81 -3.39 2.33
CA ASP A 51 7.16 -4.81 2.45
C ASP A 51 7.73 -5.10 3.85
N GLY A 52 7.60 -6.34 4.33
CA GLY A 52 8.02 -6.83 5.63
C GLY A 52 9.04 -7.96 5.52
N SER A 53 10.16 -7.84 6.24
CA SER A 53 11.16 -8.90 6.36
C SER A 53 11.19 -9.45 7.78
N CYS A 54 11.28 -10.78 7.90
CA CYS A 54 11.46 -11.47 9.18
C CYS A 54 12.54 -12.56 9.04
N ILE A 55 13.40 -12.68 10.05
CA ILE A 55 14.46 -13.68 10.14
C ILE A 55 14.15 -14.56 11.35
N ASP A 56 13.73 -15.80 11.11
CA ASP A 56 13.51 -16.88 12.09
C ASP A 56 12.81 -16.46 13.39
N ASN A 57 11.88 -15.49 13.34
CA ASN A 57 11.26 -14.88 14.51
C ASN A 57 12.25 -14.28 15.54
N ARG A 58 13.48 -13.98 15.13
CA ARG A 58 14.56 -13.34 15.92
C ARG A 58 14.76 -11.87 15.57
N ALA A 59 14.36 -11.48 14.37
CA ALA A 59 14.35 -10.10 13.94
C ALA A 59 13.27 -9.91 12.88
N SER A 60 12.63 -8.75 12.90
CA SER A 60 11.72 -8.32 11.85
C SER A 60 11.91 -6.84 11.59
N GLY A 61 11.55 -6.39 10.41
CA GLY A 61 11.66 -5.01 9.98
C GLY A 61 10.85 -4.79 8.72
N PHE A 62 10.63 -3.54 8.37
CA PHE A 62 9.83 -3.18 7.20
C PHE A 62 10.57 -2.17 6.33
N GLY A 63 10.19 -2.14 5.06
CA GLY A 63 10.61 -1.18 4.07
C GLY A 63 9.44 -0.30 3.64
N VAL A 64 9.70 0.98 3.44
CA VAL A 64 8.76 1.93 2.84
C VAL A 64 9.46 2.66 1.70
N TYR A 65 8.88 2.59 0.50
CA TYR A 65 9.45 3.16 -0.71
C TYR A 65 8.45 4.06 -1.45
N PHE A 66 8.81 5.33 -1.61
CA PHE A 66 8.04 6.34 -2.34
C PHE A 66 8.61 6.62 -3.74
N GLY A 67 9.86 6.22 -3.99
CA GLY A 67 10.56 6.45 -5.25
C GLY A 67 12.07 6.62 -5.06
N PRO A 68 12.84 6.69 -6.15
CA PRO A 68 14.29 6.82 -6.09
C PRO A 68 14.69 8.08 -5.30
N ASN A 69 15.57 7.93 -4.31
CA ASN A 69 16.09 9.01 -3.46
C ASN A 69 15.01 9.87 -2.77
N HIS A 70 13.80 9.33 -2.58
CA HIS A 70 12.74 10.05 -1.88
C HIS A 70 13.05 10.12 -0.38
N GLU A 71 12.94 11.31 0.21
CA GLU A 71 13.32 11.56 1.63
C GLU A 71 12.49 10.78 2.65
N LEU A 72 11.29 10.34 2.25
CA LEU A 72 10.41 9.51 3.08
C LEU A 72 10.71 8.01 2.98
N ASN A 73 11.67 7.58 2.17
CA ASN A 73 12.07 6.17 2.14
C ASN A 73 12.60 5.76 3.52
N ARG A 74 12.13 4.60 4.01
CA ARG A 74 12.51 4.10 5.33
C ARG A 74 12.83 2.61 5.28
N SER A 75 13.81 2.24 6.09
CA SER A 75 14.20 0.88 6.42
C SER A 75 14.33 0.84 7.93
N GLU A 76 13.40 0.19 8.61
CA GLU A 76 13.35 0.21 10.07
C GLU A 76 13.16 -1.19 10.65
N ARG A 77 14.00 -1.50 11.64
CA ARG A 77 13.89 -2.73 12.41
C ARG A 77 12.81 -2.57 13.48
N ILE A 78 11.96 -3.58 13.64
CA ILE A 78 11.01 -3.65 14.74
C ILE A 78 11.79 -4.04 16.00
N ILE A 79 11.69 -3.18 17.01
CA ILE A 79 12.28 -3.42 18.33
C ILE A 79 11.23 -4.04 19.24
N GLY A 80 11.57 -5.17 19.83
CA GLY A 80 10.70 -5.87 20.77
C GLY A 80 10.97 -7.37 20.77
N PRO A 81 10.33 -8.11 21.69
CA PRO A 81 10.49 -9.56 21.80
C PRO A 81 9.71 -10.35 20.73
N ILE A 82 8.76 -9.71 20.06
CA ILE A 82 7.88 -10.34 19.07
C ILE A 82 8.34 -9.95 17.68
N HIS A 83 8.74 -10.95 16.88
CA HIS A 83 9.06 -10.79 15.48
C HIS A 83 8.14 -11.66 14.62
N ASN A 84 7.52 -11.05 13.62
CA ASN A 84 6.60 -11.71 12.72
C ASN A 84 6.56 -10.94 11.38
N SER A 85 6.50 -11.66 10.26
CA SER A 85 6.43 -11.04 8.93
C SER A 85 5.15 -10.23 8.75
N GLY A 86 3.98 -10.80 9.01
CA GLY A 86 2.69 -10.09 8.88
C GLY A 86 2.59 -8.85 9.78
N LEU A 87 3.17 -8.88 10.98
CA LEU A 87 3.27 -7.67 11.81
C LEU A 87 4.15 -6.60 11.13
N ALA A 88 5.26 -7.00 10.52
CA ALA A 88 6.14 -6.09 9.81
C ALA A 88 5.45 -5.43 8.61
N GLU A 89 4.69 -6.18 7.83
CA GLU A 89 3.88 -5.66 6.74
C GLU A 89 2.93 -4.55 7.21
N ILE A 90 2.17 -4.84 8.27
CA ILE A 90 1.15 -3.92 8.79
C ILE A 90 1.80 -2.67 9.38
N LEU A 91 2.91 -2.81 10.11
CA LEU A 91 3.65 -1.67 10.66
C LEU A 91 4.30 -0.82 9.56
N GLY A 92 4.79 -1.43 8.49
CA GLY A 92 5.28 -0.72 7.30
C GLY A 92 4.19 0.16 6.69
N ALA A 93 2.98 -0.37 6.53
CA ALA A 93 1.84 0.40 6.06
C ALA A 93 1.46 1.55 7.01
N GLN A 94 1.43 1.30 8.33
CA GLN A 94 1.20 2.37 9.31
C GLN A 94 2.25 3.48 9.20
N MET A 95 3.53 3.11 9.06
CA MET A 95 4.63 4.06 8.97
C MET A 95 4.54 4.88 7.68
N ALA A 96 4.28 4.24 6.54
CA ALA A 96 4.07 4.91 5.26
C ALA A 96 2.99 6.00 5.36
N LEU A 97 1.84 5.67 5.97
CA LEU A 97 0.74 6.61 6.16
C LEU A 97 1.06 7.72 7.17
N ARG A 98 1.89 7.48 8.19
CA ARG A 98 2.31 8.53 9.12
C ARG A 98 3.29 9.49 8.47
N LEU A 99 4.31 8.95 7.79
CA LEU A 99 5.33 9.74 7.10
C LEU A 99 4.71 10.66 6.05
N LEU A 100 3.85 10.09 5.18
CA LEU A 100 3.22 10.85 4.12
C LEU A 100 2.30 11.95 4.67
N ARG A 101 1.56 11.67 5.74
CA ARG A 101 0.65 12.67 6.34
C ARG A 101 1.40 13.84 6.97
N ASN A 102 2.56 13.57 7.55
CA ASN A 102 3.40 14.58 8.21
C ASN A 102 4.35 15.31 7.24
N TRP A 103 4.44 14.84 5.99
CA TRP A 103 5.31 15.43 4.99
C TRP A 103 4.77 16.77 4.49
N LYS A 104 5.60 17.82 4.54
CA LYS A 104 5.22 19.18 4.08
C LYS A 104 4.86 19.23 2.59
N GLY A 105 5.39 18.30 1.78
CA GLY A 105 5.08 18.20 0.36
C GLY A 105 3.70 17.58 0.05
N TYR A 106 3.04 16.96 1.04
CA TYR A 106 1.74 16.34 0.85
C TYR A 106 0.63 17.39 0.78
N ASN A 107 -0.13 17.38 -0.31
CA ASN A 107 -1.15 18.38 -0.63
C ASN A 107 -2.52 17.72 -0.89
N ASN A 108 -2.85 16.70 -0.11
CA ASN A 108 -4.10 15.94 -0.20
C ASN A 108 -4.32 15.32 -1.59
N GLU A 109 -3.25 14.86 -2.24
CA GLU A 109 -3.30 13.95 -3.37
C GLU A 109 -4.00 12.63 -2.98
N PRO A 110 -4.65 11.93 -3.93
CA PRO A 110 -5.02 10.53 -3.70
C PRO A 110 -3.77 9.69 -3.42
N VAL A 111 -3.88 8.69 -2.55
CA VAL A 111 -2.75 7.81 -2.18
C VAL A 111 -3.06 6.39 -2.59
N ILE A 112 -2.08 5.71 -3.17
CA ILE A 112 -2.12 4.29 -3.50
C ILE A 112 -1.00 3.60 -2.73
N LEU A 113 -1.36 2.74 -1.79
CA LEU A 113 -0.44 1.90 -1.02
C LEU A 113 -0.40 0.50 -1.62
N ARG A 114 0.78 0.09 -2.06
CA ARG A 114 1.06 -1.21 -2.68
C ARG A 114 1.85 -2.08 -1.72
N THR A 115 1.42 -3.33 -1.59
CA THR A 115 2.06 -4.35 -0.74
C THR A 115 1.73 -5.72 -1.31
N ASP A 116 2.60 -6.70 -1.10
CA ASP A 116 2.33 -8.11 -1.38
C ASP A 116 1.56 -8.81 -0.24
N PHE A 117 1.32 -8.12 0.87
CA PHE A 117 0.59 -8.65 2.00
C PHE A 117 -0.93 -8.60 1.79
N LEU A 118 -1.44 -9.59 1.06
CA LEU A 118 -2.86 -9.72 0.72
C LEU A 118 -3.85 -9.62 1.90
N PRO A 119 -3.56 -10.13 3.12
CA PRO A 119 -4.47 -9.95 4.26
C PRO A 119 -4.73 -8.48 4.60
N LEU A 120 -3.73 -7.61 4.48
CA LEU A 120 -3.91 -6.17 4.70
C LEU A 120 -4.79 -5.55 3.62
N VAL A 121 -4.55 -5.86 2.35
CA VAL A 121 -5.36 -5.35 1.24
C VAL A 121 -6.83 -5.75 1.41
N ARG A 122 -7.11 -7.03 1.72
CA ARG A 122 -8.47 -7.52 1.97
C ARG A 122 -9.15 -6.81 3.13
N ALA A 123 -8.44 -6.60 4.25
CA ALA A 123 -8.97 -5.87 5.39
C ALA A 123 -9.31 -4.42 5.04
N MET A 124 -8.52 -3.75 4.20
CA MET A 124 -8.76 -2.35 3.83
C MET A 124 -9.82 -2.18 2.73
N SER A 125 -10.07 -3.20 1.90
CA SER A 125 -11.09 -3.17 0.84
C SER A 125 -12.52 -3.51 1.30
N GLY A 126 -12.78 -3.55 2.61
CA GLY A 126 -14.11 -3.82 3.17
C GLY A 126 -14.22 -5.13 3.97
N GLY A 127 -13.11 -5.85 4.15
CA GLY A 127 -13.06 -7.01 5.05
C GLY A 127 -12.93 -6.62 6.53
N THR A 128 -13.32 -7.53 7.42
CA THR A 128 -13.08 -7.39 8.86
C THR A 128 -11.59 -7.58 9.17
N SER A 129 -11.10 -6.82 10.13
CA SER A 129 -9.75 -6.99 10.69
C SER A 129 -9.84 -7.91 11.91
N ASP A 130 -10.05 -9.21 11.68
CA ASP A 130 -10.13 -10.21 12.75
C ASP A 130 -8.80 -10.97 12.89
N GLY A 131 -8.54 -11.50 14.09
CA GLY A 131 -7.37 -12.34 14.37
C GLY A 131 -6.20 -11.62 15.05
N ARG A 132 -5.00 -12.23 14.96
CA ARG A 132 -3.83 -11.88 15.80
C ARG A 132 -3.38 -10.41 15.69
N PHE A 133 -3.57 -9.78 14.53
CA PHE A 133 -3.14 -8.41 14.25
C PHE A 133 -4.30 -7.44 14.00
N ALA A 134 -5.49 -7.77 14.53
CA ALA A 134 -6.70 -6.97 14.38
C ALA A 134 -6.50 -5.50 14.78
N LYS A 135 -5.81 -5.27 15.91
CA LYS A 135 -5.54 -3.93 16.44
C LYS A 135 -4.62 -3.13 15.51
N GLU A 136 -3.59 -3.77 14.98
CA GLU A 136 -2.63 -3.14 14.08
C GLU A 136 -3.26 -2.83 12.72
N MET A 137 -4.10 -3.71 12.19
CA MET A 137 -4.87 -3.45 10.97
C MET A 137 -5.87 -2.32 11.16
N GLU A 138 -6.58 -2.29 12.30
CA GLU A 138 -7.52 -1.20 12.61
C GLU A 138 -6.80 0.14 12.72
N MET A 139 -5.57 0.16 13.21
CA MET A 139 -4.76 1.38 13.21
C MET A 139 -4.42 1.85 11.78
N VAL A 140 -4.16 0.95 10.82
CA VAL A 140 -3.99 1.31 9.40
C VAL A 140 -5.27 1.95 8.87
N ARG A 141 -6.43 1.36 9.16
CA ARG A 141 -7.74 1.90 8.75
C ARG A 141 -7.96 3.31 9.29
N LYS A 142 -7.69 3.54 10.59
CA LYS A 142 -7.78 4.87 11.22
C LYS A 142 -6.84 5.88 10.57
N LEU A 143 -5.60 5.48 10.28
CA LEU A 143 -4.65 6.36 9.59
C LEU A 143 -5.12 6.70 8.18
N ALA A 144 -5.66 5.74 7.44
CA ALA A 144 -6.19 5.94 6.09
C ALA A 144 -7.39 6.90 6.05
N MET A 145 -8.25 6.90 7.08
CA MET A 145 -9.38 7.84 7.20
C MET A 145 -8.94 9.31 7.32
N ASN A 146 -7.71 9.58 7.76
CA ASN A 146 -7.17 10.94 7.86
C ASN A 146 -6.78 11.55 6.50
N TYR A 147 -6.89 10.79 5.41
CA TYR A 147 -6.60 11.24 4.05
C TYR A 147 -7.87 11.76 3.38
N PRO A 148 -7.95 13.04 2.98
CA PRO A 148 -9.20 13.63 2.45
C PRO A 148 -9.74 13.00 1.17
N LYS A 149 -8.88 12.33 0.40
CA LYS A 149 -9.25 11.59 -0.82
C LYS A 149 -9.21 10.07 -0.64
N GLY A 150 -9.07 9.61 0.61
CA GLY A 150 -8.86 8.22 0.95
C GLY A 150 -7.49 7.69 0.54
N VAL A 151 -7.27 6.42 0.90
CA VAL A 151 -6.10 5.63 0.52
C VAL A 151 -6.63 4.39 -0.18
N GLN A 152 -6.15 4.11 -1.38
CA GLN A 152 -6.40 2.88 -2.10
C GLN A 152 -5.31 1.87 -1.74
N PHE A 153 -5.71 0.64 -1.43
CA PHE A 153 -4.79 -0.47 -1.17
C PHE A 153 -4.78 -1.39 -2.39
N GLU A 154 -3.60 -1.67 -2.92
CA GLU A 154 -3.39 -2.51 -4.10
C GLU A 154 -2.44 -3.64 -3.74
N HIS A 155 -2.81 -4.86 -4.13
CA HIS A 155 -1.91 -6.01 -4.01
C HIS A 155 -0.93 -6.02 -5.20
N VAL A 156 0.34 -6.26 -4.92
CA VAL A 156 1.38 -6.54 -5.91
C VAL A 156 1.96 -7.92 -5.64
N TYR A 157 2.33 -8.67 -6.67
CA TYR A 157 2.91 -10.00 -6.46
C TYR A 157 4.38 -9.89 -6.07
N ALA A 158 4.76 -10.66 -5.03
CA ALA A 158 6.15 -10.82 -4.66
C ALA A 158 6.95 -11.44 -5.82
N HIS A 159 8.15 -10.91 -6.06
CA HIS A 159 9.10 -11.41 -7.07
C HIS A 159 8.58 -11.44 -8.52
N ASP A 160 7.60 -10.59 -8.85
CA ASP A 160 7.03 -10.47 -10.21
C ASP A 160 7.64 -9.32 -11.02
N GLY A 161 8.75 -8.73 -10.56
CA GLY A 161 9.47 -7.68 -11.27
C GLY A 161 8.89 -6.27 -11.14
N ASP A 162 7.96 -6.00 -10.20
CA ASP A 162 7.55 -4.62 -9.89
C ASP A 162 8.70 -3.89 -9.19
N PRO A 163 9.33 -2.87 -9.83
CA PRO A 163 10.53 -2.24 -9.28
C PRO A 163 10.26 -1.49 -7.97
N GLY A 164 9.02 -1.07 -7.72
CA GLY A 164 8.66 -0.40 -6.47
C GLY A 164 8.60 -1.39 -5.32
N ASN A 165 8.01 -2.56 -5.55
CA ASN A 165 7.96 -3.63 -4.56
C ASN A 165 9.35 -4.20 -4.26
N GLU A 166 10.19 -4.43 -5.29
CA GLU A 166 11.56 -4.90 -5.09
C GLU A 166 12.40 -3.93 -4.25
N GLN A 167 12.20 -2.63 -4.42
CA GLN A 167 12.88 -1.64 -3.58
C GLN A 167 12.32 -1.61 -2.14
N ALA A 168 11.03 -1.88 -1.95
CA ALA A 168 10.47 -2.04 -0.61
C ALA A 168 11.03 -3.30 0.08
N ASP A 169 11.10 -4.44 -0.61
CA ASP A 169 11.75 -5.68 -0.13
C ASP A 169 13.21 -5.38 0.25
N ALA A 170 13.97 -4.74 -0.64
CA ALA A 170 15.38 -4.40 -0.38
C ALA A 170 15.53 -3.56 0.91
N LEU A 171 14.67 -2.56 1.12
CA LEU A 171 14.65 -1.77 2.35
C LEU A 171 14.28 -2.63 3.57
N ALA A 172 13.29 -3.51 3.48
CA ALA A 172 12.92 -4.41 4.57
C ALA A 172 14.05 -5.40 4.91
N ARG A 173 14.78 -5.87 3.90
CA ARG A 173 15.95 -6.74 4.04
C ARG A 173 17.15 -6.03 4.67
N ILE A 174 17.34 -4.74 4.39
CA ILE A 174 18.34 -3.90 5.06
C ILE A 174 18.02 -3.81 6.56
N ALA A 175 16.75 -3.63 6.92
CA ALA A 175 16.32 -3.52 8.32
C ALA A 175 16.64 -4.78 9.16
N THR A 176 16.76 -5.93 8.50
CA THR A 176 17.06 -7.23 9.13
C THR A 176 18.45 -7.78 8.76
N ALA A 177 19.30 -6.97 8.12
CA ALA A 177 20.58 -7.42 7.58
C ALA A 177 21.52 -8.00 8.65
N ASP A 178 21.57 -7.41 9.85
CA ASP A 178 22.41 -7.89 10.95
C ASP A 178 22.02 -9.29 11.41
N ALA A 179 20.73 -9.52 11.62
CA ALA A 179 20.22 -10.82 12.01
C ALA A 179 20.45 -11.87 10.91
N ARG A 180 20.27 -11.49 9.64
CA ARG A 180 20.57 -12.35 8.50
C ARG A 180 22.06 -12.73 8.46
N ARG A 181 22.97 -11.77 8.66
CA ARG A 181 24.42 -12.01 8.74
C ARG A 181 24.78 -12.94 9.91
N ALA A 182 24.21 -12.71 11.09
CA ALA A 182 24.45 -13.55 12.27
C ALA A 182 23.97 -14.99 12.06
N LEU A 183 22.84 -15.19 11.38
CA LEU A 183 22.35 -16.52 11.02
C LEU A 183 23.28 -17.21 10.02
N SER A 184 23.72 -16.51 8.97
CA SER A 184 24.67 -17.05 8.00
C SER A 184 26.01 -17.42 8.61
N ALA A 185 26.48 -16.67 9.61
CA ALA A 185 27.72 -16.98 10.34
C ALA A 185 27.61 -18.17 11.30
N SER A 186 26.39 -18.49 11.77
CA SER A 186 26.13 -19.60 12.69
C SER A 186 25.70 -20.89 12.00
N ALA A 187 25.47 -20.87 10.68
CA ALA A 187 25.29 -22.08 9.90
C ALA A 187 26.62 -22.87 9.89
N PRO A 188 26.65 -24.14 10.35
CA PRO A 188 27.87 -24.91 10.30
C PRO A 188 28.34 -24.98 8.86
N GLN A 189 29.62 -24.64 8.62
CA GLN A 189 30.29 -24.98 7.37
C GLN A 189 30.08 -26.48 7.18
N ARG A 190 29.17 -26.85 6.28
CA ARG A 190 29.10 -28.23 5.81
C ARG A 190 30.46 -28.51 5.22
N TYR A 191 31.25 -29.31 5.94
CA TYR A 191 32.43 -29.96 5.39
C TYR A 191 32.07 -30.50 4.01
N GLY A 192 32.72 -29.94 3.00
CA GLY A 192 32.56 -30.40 1.63
C GLY A 192 33.05 -31.84 1.48
N ARG A 193 32.36 -32.54 0.56
CA ARG A 193 32.69 -33.85 -0.03
C ARG A 193 32.43 -35.10 0.81
N ALA A 194 31.14 -35.43 0.95
CA ALA A 194 30.72 -36.83 0.87
C ALA A 194 30.37 -37.16 -0.58
N SER A 195 31.09 -38.15 -1.11
CA SER A 195 31.05 -38.72 -2.44
C SER A 195 29.63 -39.01 -2.96
N TRP A 196 29.26 -38.33 -4.05
CA TRP A 196 28.18 -38.76 -4.95
C TRP A 196 28.75 -39.46 -6.19
N ASP A 197 29.84 -40.21 -6.05
CA ASP A 197 30.32 -41.10 -7.11
C ASP A 197 29.88 -42.55 -6.85
N ARG A 198 28.58 -42.78 -7.03
CA ARG A 198 27.99 -44.12 -7.17
C ARG A 198 27.08 -44.14 -8.39
N ARG A 199 27.65 -43.87 -9.57
CA ARG A 199 27.10 -44.36 -10.84
C ARG A 199 28.17 -44.32 -11.91
N SER A 200 28.85 -45.46 -12.08
CA SER A 200 29.30 -46.03 -13.36
C SER A 200 30.37 -47.09 -13.12
N ARG A 201 29.97 -48.31 -12.73
CA ARG A 201 30.78 -49.50 -13.01
C ARG A 201 29.90 -50.55 -13.67
N SER A 202 29.89 -50.44 -14.99
CA SER A 202 29.58 -51.46 -15.97
C SER A 202 29.98 -52.86 -15.47
N ARG A 203 29.01 -53.76 -15.41
CA ARG A 203 29.27 -55.20 -15.33
C ARG A 203 29.79 -55.68 -16.68
N SER A 204 31.08 -55.54 -16.91
CA SER A 204 31.80 -56.28 -17.95
C SER A 204 32.30 -57.58 -17.32
N ARG A 205 31.51 -58.65 -17.39
CA ARG A 205 32.01 -60.01 -17.13
C ARG A 205 32.52 -60.56 -18.45
N GLU A 206 33.83 -60.67 -18.54
CA GLU A 206 34.55 -61.34 -19.61
C GLU A 206 34.13 -62.82 -19.68
N ARG A 207 33.86 -63.28 -20.91
CA ARG A 207 33.70 -64.70 -21.27
C ARG A 207 35.07 -65.21 -21.73
N PRO A 208 35.61 -66.31 -21.17
CA PRO A 208 36.65 -67.07 -21.85
C PRO A 208 36.03 -68.08 -22.80
N SER A 209 36.54 -68.07 -24.03
CA SER A 209 36.34 -69.07 -25.08
C SER A 209 36.81 -70.45 -24.65
N ARG A 210 35.95 -71.47 -24.80
CA ARG A 210 36.38 -72.87 -24.91
C ARG A 210 35.96 -73.41 -26.26
N SER A 211 36.98 -73.74 -27.05
CA SER A 211 36.94 -74.42 -28.33
C SER A 211 36.29 -75.81 -28.21
N ARG A 212 35.55 -76.17 -29.25
CA ARG A 212 35.07 -77.53 -29.53
C ARG A 212 36.26 -78.38 -29.98
N GLU A 213 36.41 -79.55 -29.38
CA GLU A 213 36.86 -80.74 -30.10
C GLU A 213 36.02 -81.95 -29.67
N ARG A 214 35.78 -82.81 -30.66
CA ARG A 214 34.79 -83.88 -30.71
C ARG A 214 35.56 -85.20 -30.82
N ASN A 215 35.23 -86.20 -30.03
CA ASN A 215 35.40 -87.64 -30.31
C ASN A 215 34.61 -88.41 -29.25
N SER A 216 33.45 -89.00 -29.54
CA SER A 216 33.23 -90.35 -30.10
C SER A 216 33.91 -91.48 -29.32
N ASN A 217 33.15 -92.23 -28.51
CA ASN A 217 32.91 -93.65 -28.81
C ASN A 217 31.72 -94.23 -28.04
N TRP A 218 31.11 -95.24 -28.67
CA TRP A 218 29.95 -96.03 -28.30
C TRP A 218 30.32 -97.29 -27.49
N SER A 219 29.26 -97.92 -26.94
CA SER A 219 29.12 -99.34 -26.49
C SER A 219 29.86 -99.72 -25.18
N GLU A 220 29.33 -100.56 -24.30
CA GLU A 220 28.20 -101.51 -24.28
C GLU A 220 27.77 -101.73 -22.82
#